data_AF-A0A3A9EH45-F1
#
_entry.id   AF-A0A3A9EH45-F1
#
_cell.length_a   1.000
_cell.length_b   1.000
_cell.length_c   1.000
_cell.angle_alpha   90.00
_cell.angle_beta   90.00
_cell.angle_gamma   90.00
#
_symmetry.space_group_name_H-M   'P 1'
#
loop_
_entity.id
_entity.type
_entity.pdbx_description
1 polymer ?
#
loop_
_entity_poly.entity_id
_entity_poly.type
_entity_poly.pdbx_seq_one_letter_code
_entity_poly.pdbx_strand_id
1 'polypeptide(L)' 'MEKKKYASNTRAKNKWNAANYDRLYPYVKKGKKATYLAAAQATGKSLNEWIETTLDAAAQQANEE' A
#
# COMPACT_ATOMS: atom_id res chain seq x y z
N MET A 1 15.71 22.91 13.02
CA MET A 1 16.06 21.47 12.90
C MET A 1 16.90 21.27 11.65
N GLU A 2 18.14 20.85 11.80
CA GLU A 2 18.98 20.46 10.67
C GLU A 2 18.37 19.25 9.96
N LYS A 3 18.12 19.35 8.65
CA LYS A 3 17.64 18.21 7.86
C LYS A 3 18.80 17.24 7.70
N LYS A 4 18.83 16.17 8.52
CA LYS A 4 19.77 15.05 8.36
C LYS A 4 19.74 14.58 6.92
N LYS A 5 20.85 14.77 6.20
CA LYS A 5 21.00 14.37 4.80
C LYS A 5 21.08 12.84 4.76
N TYR A 6 20.01 12.18 4.29
CA TYR A 6 20.02 10.73 4.09
C TYR A 6 21.17 10.32 3.16
N ALA A 7 21.73 9.12 3.39
CA ALA A 7 22.75 8.54 2.51
C ALA A 7 22.28 8.54 1.04
N SER A 8 23.21 8.67 0.09
CA SER A 8 22.89 8.85 -1.34
C SER A 8 21.98 7.75 -1.89
N ASN A 9 22.20 6.50 -1.48
CA ASN A 9 21.39 5.34 -1.86
C ASN A 9 19.92 5.47 -1.41
N THR A 10 19.68 5.87 -0.16
CA THR A 10 18.33 6.11 0.37
C THR A 10 17.61 7.22 -0.40
N ARG A 11 18.33 8.29 -0.77
CA ARG A 11 17.76 9.39 -1.56
C ARG A 11 17.35 8.94 -2.96
N ALA A 12 18.19 8.15 -3.62
CA ALA A 12 17.90 7.62 -4.96
C ALA A 12 16.64 6.73 -4.94
N LYS A 13 16.55 5.80 -3.98
CA LYS A 13 15.38 4.92 -3.79
C LYS A 13 14.11 5.71 -3.50
N ASN A 14 14.18 6.70 -2.61
CA ASN A 14 13.02 7.53 -2.28
C ASN A 14 12.56 8.36 -3.49
N LYS A 15 13.49 8.91 -4.28
CA LYS A 15 13.17 9.65 -5.50
C LYS A 15 12.46 8.76 -6.52
N TRP A 16 12.97 7.55 -6.74
CA TRP A 16 12.35 6.61 -7.66
C TRP A 16 10.97 6.16 -7.15
N ASN A 17 10.85 5.80 -5.88
CA ASN A 17 9.56 5.42 -5.30
C ASN A 17 8.52 6.54 -5.41
N ALA A 18 8.88 7.78 -5.08
CA ALA A 18 7.97 8.92 -5.17
C ALA A 18 7.56 9.29 -6.60
N ALA A 19 8.35 8.91 -7.61
CA ALA A 19 8.04 9.17 -9.01
C ALA A 19 7.17 8.08 -9.66
N ASN A 20 7.16 6.86 -9.09
CA ASN A 20 6.52 5.69 -9.72
C ASN A 20 5.38 5.09 -8.89
N TYR A 21 5.28 5.41 -7.59
CA TYR A 21 4.30 4.81 -6.69
C TYR A 21 3.70 5.84 -5.74
N ASP A 22 2.38 5.78 -5.61
CA ASP A 22 1.68 6.39 -4.49
C ASP A 22 1.69 5.44 -3.29
N ARG A 23 2.02 5.97 -2.11
CA ARG A 23 2.16 5.15 -0.90
C ARG A 23 0.94 5.25 -0.01
N LEU A 24 0.20 4.14 0.08
CA LEU A 24 -0.86 3.96 1.07
C LEU A 24 -0.28 3.66 2.47
N TYR A 25 -0.72 4.42 3.47
CA TYR A 25 -0.39 4.21 4.90
C TYR A 25 -1.64 3.88 5.73
N PRO A 26 -2.25 2.69 5.55
CA PRO A 26 -3.41 2.30 6.32
C PRO A 26 -3.02 1.91 7.76
N TYR A 27 -3.56 2.65 8.73
CA TYR A 27 -3.62 2.18 10.11
C TYR A 27 -4.96 1.48 10.33
N VAL A 28 -4.90 0.20 10.68
CA VAL A 28 -6.08 -0.60 10.98
C VAL A 28 -6.06 -1.01 12.45
N LYS A 29 -7.25 -1.19 13.03
CA LYS A 29 -7.38 -1.69 14.39
C LYS A 29 -6.64 -3.02 14.53
N LYS A 30 -6.06 -3.26 15.72
CA LYS A 30 -5.37 -4.52 16.04
C LYS A 30 -6.30 -5.71 15.73
N GLY A 31 -5.74 -6.74 15.11
CA GLY A 31 -6.50 -7.91 14.65
C GLY A 31 -6.97 -7.84 13.20
N LYS A 32 -7.37 -6.66 12.68
CA LYS A 32 -7.86 -6.54 11.28
C LYS A 32 -6.82 -6.96 10.24
N LYS A 33 -5.54 -6.69 10.50
CA LYS A 33 -4.45 -7.11 9.60
C LYS A 33 -4.42 -8.63 9.41
N ALA A 34 -4.70 -9.42 10.45
CA ALA A 34 -4.73 -10.88 10.36
C ALA A 34 -5.88 -11.35 9.46
N THR A 35 -7.04 -10.71 9.56
CA THR A 35 -8.18 -10.96 8.67
C THR A 35 -7.83 -10.69 7.21
N TYR A 36 -7.17 -9.56 6.91
CA TYR A 36 -6.76 -9.23 5.54
C TYR A 36 -5.71 -10.18 5.00
N LEU A 37 -4.76 -10.62 5.84
CA LEU A 37 -3.78 -11.63 5.46
C LEU A 37 -4.43 -12.97 5.11
N ALA A 38 -5.40 -13.42 5.92
CA ALA A 38 -6.13 -14.65 5.64
C ALA A 38 -6.94 -14.56 4.33
N ALA A 39 -7.58 -13.42 4.08
CA ALA A 39 -8.31 -13.18 2.82
C ALA A 39 -7.38 -13.14 1.60
N ALA A 40 -6.22 -12.49 1.71
CA ALA A 40 -5.20 -12.48 0.67
C ALA A 40 -4.68 -13.90 0.39
N GLN A 41 -4.37 -14.68 1.42
CA GLN A 41 -3.94 -16.07 1.29
C GLN A 41 -5.00 -16.96 0.63
N ALA A 42 -6.26 -16.82 1.02
CA ALA A 42 -7.37 -17.58 0.42
C ALA A 42 -7.55 -17.30 -1.08
N THR A 43 -7.15 -16.12 -1.54
CA THR A 43 -7.18 -15.74 -2.96
C THR A 43 -5.85 -15.98 -3.69
N GLY A 44 -4.84 -16.52 -3.00
CA GLY A 44 -3.50 -16.75 -3.55
C GLY A 44 -2.72 -15.48 -3.85
N LYS A 45 -3.15 -14.32 -3.33
CA LYS A 45 -2.56 -13.01 -3.60
C LYS A 45 -1.64 -12.56 -2.47
N SER A 46 -0.70 -11.68 -2.80
CA SER A 46 -0.01 -10.91 -1.76
C SER A 46 -0.99 -9.97 -1.05
N LEU A 47 -0.69 -9.56 0.19
CA LEU A 47 -1.55 -8.60 0.90
C LEU A 47 -1.72 -7.29 0.13
N ASN A 48 -0.65 -6.82 -0.54
CA ASN A 48 -0.69 -5.57 -1.30
C ASN A 48 -1.58 -5.70 -2.54
N GLU A 49 -1.37 -6.76 -3.33
CA GLU A 49 -2.19 -7.06 -4.51
C GLU A 49 -3.66 -7.29 -4.15
N TRP A 50 -3.92 -7.96 -3.03
CA TRP A 50 -5.28 -8.14 -2.52
C TRP A 50 -5.94 -6.81 -2.16
N ILE A 51 -5.20 -5.91 -1.49
CA ILE A 51 -5.70 -4.56 -1.16
C ILE A 51 -5.96 -3.75 -2.43
N GLU A 52 -5.01 -3.68 -3.35
CA GLU A 52 -5.15 -2.93 -4.61
C GLU A 52 -6.37 -3.40 -5.40
N THR A 53 -6.45 -4.70 -5.70
CA THR A 53 -7.57 -5.26 -6.48
C THR A 53 -8.93 -5.11 -5.78
N THR A 54 -8.96 -5.14 -4.45
CA THR A 54 -10.21 -4.94 -3.69
C THR A 54 -10.65 -3.47 -3.72
N LEU A 55 -9.71 -2.53 -3.59
CA LEU A 55 -10.00 -1.10 -3.64
C LEU A 55 -10.38 -0.65 -5.05
N ASP A 56 -9.73 -1.18 -6.09
CA ASP A 56 -10.06 -0.90 -7.48
C ASP A 56 -11.49 -1.32 -7.81
N ALA A 57 -11.88 -2.54 -7.41
CA ALA A 57 -13.24 -3.03 -7.60
C ALA A 57 -14.27 -2.16 -6.87
N ALA A 58 -14.00 -1.77 -5.62
CA ALA A 58 -14.88 -0.91 -4.84
C ALA A 58 -14.98 0.51 -5.43
N ALA A 59 -13.87 1.07 -5.91
CA ALA A 59 -13.84 2.39 -6.54
C ALA A 59 -14.59 2.38 -7.88
N GLN A 60 -14.45 1.32 -8.67
CA GLN A 60 -15.18 1.15 -9.92
C GLN A 60 -16.69 1.09 -9.67
N GLN A 61 -17.13 0.29 -8.71
CA GLN A 61 -18.55 0.23 -8.31
C GLN A 61 -19.10 1.59 -7.87
N ALA A 62 -18.34 2.35 -7.08
CA ALA A 62 -18.76 3.67 -6.59
C ALA A 62 -18.80 4.76 -7.66
N ASN A 63 -18.09 4.60 -8.78
CA ASN A 63 -18.06 5.56 -9.89
C ASN A 63 -19.07 5.22 -11.00
N GLU A 64 -19.63 4.02 -10.98
CA GLU A 64 -20.67 3.55 -11.92
C GLU A 64 -22.09 3.89 -11.43
N GLU A 65 -22.24 4.30 -10.16
CA GLU A 65 -23.48 4.85 -9.55
C GLU A 65 -23.53 6.39 -9.60
#